data_AF-A0A1G1D8X7-F1
#
_entry.id   AF-A0A1G1D8X7-F1
#
_cell.length_a   1.000
_cell.length_b   1.000
_cell.length_c   1.000
_cell.angle_alpha   90.00
_cell.angle_beta   90.00
_cell.angle_gamma   90.00
#
_symmetry.space_group_name_H-M   'P 1'
#
loop_
_entity.id
_entity.type
_entity.pdbx_description
1 polymer ?
#
loop_
_entity_poly.entity_id
_entity_poly.type
_entity_poly.pdbx_seq_one_letter_code
_entity_poly.pdbx_strand_id
1 'polypeptide(L)' 'MDDPAKEGKTPVGKPIEPLSPAVNKGRFTDPEKVEKWFKRNCTGVFERECTPKEKGDFVTYMMSLQ' A
#
# COMPACT_ATOMS: atom_id res chain seq x y z
N MET A 1 -6.87 12.16 0.37
CA MET A 1 -6.85 10.71 0.69
C MET A 1 -5.87 10.59 1.82
N ASP A 2 -6.27 11.08 2.99
CA ASP A 2 -5.28 11.61 3.95
C ASP A 2 -5.15 10.75 5.20
N ASP A 3 -5.90 9.64 5.25
CA ASP A 3 -5.96 8.74 6.39
C ASP A 3 -5.88 7.27 5.92
N PRO A 4 -4.72 6.59 6.09
CA PRO A 4 -4.55 5.20 5.68
C PRO A 4 -5.32 4.21 6.57
N ALA A 5 -5.89 4.66 7.69
CA ALA A 5 -6.80 3.85 8.51
C ALA A 5 -8.23 3.83 7.96
N LYS A 6 -8.56 4.67 6.98
CA LYS A 6 -9.88 4.67 6.33
C LYS A 6 -9.91 3.86 5.05
N GLU A 7 -11.10 3.42 4.69
CA GLU A 7 -11.37 2.76 3.41
C GLU A 7 -11.11 3.74 2.25
N GLY A 8 -10.39 3.25 1.24
CA GLY A 8 -10.18 3.94 -0.04
C GLY A 8 -11.12 3.44 -1.13
N LYS A 9 -11.02 4.01 -2.34
CA LYS A 9 -11.78 3.56 -3.50
C LYS A 9 -10.91 3.55 -4.75
N THR A 10 -11.12 2.57 -5.61
CA THR A 10 -10.56 2.56 -6.97
C THR A 10 -11.24 3.62 -7.85
N PRO A 11 -10.69 3.97 -9.03
CA PRO A 11 -11.33 4.93 -9.93
C PRO A 11 -12.75 4.53 -10.37
N VAL A 12 -13.05 3.23 -10.39
CA VAL A 12 -14.38 2.68 -10.70
C VAL A 12 -15.27 2.49 -9.45
N GLY A 13 -14.88 3.06 -8.31
CA GLY A 13 -15.66 3.08 -7.08
C GLY A 13 -15.62 1.80 -6.24
N LYS A 14 -14.84 0.77 -6.62
CA LYS A 14 -14.68 -0.43 -5.77
C LYS A 14 -13.94 -0.08 -4.47
N PRO A 15 -14.41 -0.56 -3.31
CA PRO A 15 -13.77 -0.29 -2.03
C PRO A 15 -12.38 -0.91 -1.94
N ILE A 16 -11.48 -0.24 -1.23
CA ILE A 16 -10.14 -0.70 -0.89
C ILE A 16 -10.04 -0.65 0.64
N GLU A 17 -9.89 -1.82 1.27
CA GLU A 17 -9.71 -1.90 2.73
C GLU A 17 -8.59 -0.96 3.22
N PRO A 18 -8.62 -0.51 4.48
CA PRO A 18 -7.56 0.31 5.06
C PRO A 18 -6.16 -0.25 4.80
N LEU A 19 -5.21 0.64 4.53
CA LEU A 19 -3.81 0.29 4.28
C LEU A 19 -3.01 0.24 5.58
N SER A 20 -3.41 0.98 6.60
CA SER A 20 -2.75 0.99 7.90
C SER A 20 -2.85 -0.38 8.59
N PRO A 21 -1.72 -0.98 9.01
CA PRO A 21 -1.70 -2.20 9.81
C PRO A 21 -2.41 -2.07 11.18
N ALA A 22 -2.54 -0.86 11.71
CA ALA A 22 -3.19 -0.62 13.01
C ALA A 22 -4.65 -1.07 13.02
N VAL A 23 -5.36 -0.86 11.90
CA VAL A 23 -6.77 -1.25 11.72
C VAL A 23 -6.96 -2.45 10.79
N ASN A 24 -5.97 -2.77 9.94
CA ASN A 24 -5.97 -3.94 9.07
C ASN A 24 -4.69 -4.77 9.26
N LYS A 25 -4.71 -5.66 10.25
CA LYS A 25 -3.56 -6.52 10.61
C LYS A 25 -3.10 -7.48 9.51
N GLY A 26 -3.90 -7.67 8.45
CA GLY A 26 -3.53 -8.46 7.29
C GLY A 26 -2.67 -7.72 6.26
N ARG A 27 -2.39 -6.43 6.47
CA ARG A 27 -1.51 -5.64 5.59
C ARG A 27 -0.04 -6.00 5.80
N PHE A 28 0.68 -6.11 4.69
CA PHE A 28 2.12 -6.43 4.63
C PHE A 28 2.55 -7.79 5.23
N THR A 29 1.63 -8.75 5.38
CA THR A 29 1.93 -10.09 5.93
C THR A 29 2.27 -11.15 4.87
N ASP A 30 1.88 -10.91 3.62
CA ASP A 30 2.14 -11.80 2.48
C ASP A 30 3.13 -11.11 1.52
N PRO A 31 4.41 -11.54 1.49
CA PRO A 31 5.44 -10.88 0.70
C PRO A 31 5.20 -11.00 -0.81
N GLU A 32 4.63 -12.10 -1.31
CA GLU A 32 4.32 -12.26 -2.74
C GLU A 32 3.21 -11.31 -3.18
N LYS A 33 2.16 -11.18 -2.36
CA LYS A 33 1.08 -10.22 -2.59
C LYS A 33 1.60 -8.79 -2.52
N VAL A 34 2.46 -8.47 -1.57
CA VAL A 34 3.07 -7.14 -1.42
C VAL A 34 3.89 -6.78 -2.66
N GLU A 35 4.79 -7.64 -3.11
CA GLU A 35 5.63 -7.39 -4.27
C GLU A 35 4.81 -7.25 -5.56
N LYS A 36 3.80 -8.10 -5.75
CA LYS A 36 2.86 -8.00 -6.88
C LYS A 36 2.19 -6.62 -6.93
N TRP A 37 1.72 -6.13 -5.80
CA TRP A 37 1.02 -4.85 -5.75
C TRP A 37 1.96 -3.65 -5.83
N PHE A 38 3.16 -3.72 -5.24
CA PHE A 38 4.17 -2.67 -5.45
C PHE A 38 4.51 -2.53 -6.93
N LYS A 39 4.77 -3.63 -7.63
CA LYS A 39 5.03 -3.58 -9.08
C LYS A 39 3.88 -2.90 -9.84
N ARG A 40 2.64 -3.38 -9.65
CA ARG A 40 1.46 -2.84 -10.36
C ARG A 40 1.20 -1.37 -10.02
N ASN A 41 1.25 -1.00 -8.74
CA ASN A 41 0.90 0.34 -8.29
C ASN A 41 1.98 1.34 -8.65
N CYS A 42 3.26 1.00 -8.49
CA CYS A 42 4.34 1.89 -8.90
C CYS A 42 4.35 2.09 -10.42
N THR A 43 4.17 1.04 -11.21
CA THR A 43 4.04 1.19 -12.67
C THR A 43 2.81 2.02 -13.05
N GLY A 44 1.68 1.87 -12.36
CA GLY A 44 0.47 2.62 -12.65
C GLY A 44 0.51 4.11 -12.23
N VAL A 45 1.29 4.45 -11.20
CA VAL A 45 1.35 5.82 -10.65
C VAL A 45 2.58 6.59 -11.14
N PHE A 46 3.73 5.93 -11.18
CA PHE A 46 5.03 6.55 -11.50
C PHE A 46 5.58 6.13 -12.87
N GLU A 47 4.87 5.26 -13.61
CA GLU A 47 5.31 4.72 -14.91
C GLU A 47 6.66 3.97 -14.84
N ARG A 48 7.06 3.53 -13.64
CA ARG A 48 8.26 2.71 -13.38
C ARG A 48 8.06 1.82 -12.16
N GLU A 49 8.94 0.83 -11.98
CA GLU A 49 8.99 0.11 -10.72
C GLU A 49 9.57 0.99 -9.59
N CYS A 50 9.05 0.82 -8.38
CA CYS A 50 9.68 1.40 -7.20
C CYS A 50 10.99 0.67 -6.89
N THR A 51 12.01 1.41 -6.48
CA THR A 51 13.27 0.88 -5.99
C THR A 51 13.07 0.11 -4.68
N PRO A 52 13.99 -0.82 -4.31
CA PRO A 52 13.92 -1.49 -3.01
C PRO A 52 13.87 -0.51 -1.83
N LYS A 53 14.60 0.60 -1.92
CA LYS A 53 14.60 1.66 -0.91
C LYS A 53 13.23 2.32 -0.77
N GLU A 54 12.61 2.73 -1.89
CA GLU A 54 11.27 3.34 -1.86
C GLU A 54 10.21 2.40 -1.25
N LYS A 55 10.26 1.10 -1.60
CA LYS A 55 9.35 0.10 -1.01
C LYS A 55 9.55 -0.03 0.50
N GLY A 56 10.80 -0.15 0.95
CA GLY A 56 11.14 -0.26 2.36
C GLY A 56 10.76 0.97 3.18
N ASP A 57 11.05 2.15 2.65
CA ASP A 57 10.70 3.43 3.28
C ASP A 57 9.17 3.56 3.42
N PHE A 58 8.40 3.16 2.39
CA PHE A 58 6.94 3.18 2.44
C PHE A 58 6.35 2.22 3.47
N VAL A 59 6.82 0.97 3.53
CA VAL A 59 6.35 -0.02 4.51
C VAL A 59 6.69 0.46 5.93
N THR A 60 7.91 0.95 6.14
CA THR A 60 8.35 1.48 7.44
C THR A 60 7.48 2.64 7.90
N TYR A 61 7.17 3.58 6.99
CA TYR A 61 6.24 4.67 7.28
C TYR A 61 4.84 4.14 7.62
N MET A 62 4.28 3.21 6.84
CA MET A 62 2.95 2.66 7.12
C MET A 62 2.89 1.93 8.46
N MET A 63 3.98 1.27 8.88
CA MET A 63 4.07 0.59 10.18
C MET A 63 4.26 1.56 11.36
N SER A 64 4.72 2.79 11.13
CA SER A 64 4.84 3.81 12.18
C SER A 64 3.53 4.56 12.45
N LEU A 65 2.57 4.48 11.53
CA LEU A 65 1.24 5.04 11.71
C LEU A 65 0.40 4.11 12.60
N GLN A 66 0.29 4.46 13.88
CA GLN A 66 -0.59 3.80 14.86
C GLN A 66 -1.99 4.40 14.86
#